data_AF-A0A561Q7J4-F1
#
_entry.id   AF-A0A561Q7J4-F1
#
_cell.length_a   1.000
_cell.length_b   1.000
_cell.length_c   1.000
_cell.angle_alpha   90.00
_cell.angle_beta   90.00
_cell.angle_gamma   90.00
#
_symmetry.space_group_name_H-M   'P 1'
#
loop_
_entity.id
_entity.type
_entity.pdbx_description
1 polymer ?
#
loop_
_entity_poly.entity_id
_entity_poly.type
_entity_poly.pdbx_seq_one_letter_code
_entity_poly.pdbx_strand_id
1 'polypeptide(L)'
;MSNIVVTNLIESIREDANIGKEVAVISVADIGVSISSITIESFQHVDYGGITGWEDYAGDLFEVVGTKVLLKADLDYEKYWDHPEYQSVNFTVTATLSNGTTATASSSLALTDVIEEIRGTGKSETIAGTGAKDKIIAGAGNDKVFGYQGDDVIYGGNGQDKLYGGEGSDTFLYKSVKESAIGAHDLIMDWDHEPNGGTRDVIDLRAIDARSDYFGDQPFKWLGIKGFDGKKGELNYKYEKDGDTHIYGDLNGDKKADFEIVLDGKHKMYADDFFL
;
A
#
# COMPACT_ATOMS: atom_id res chain seq x y z
N MET A 1 39.97 -16.12 16.15
CA MET A 1 39.71 -15.41 14.89
C MET A 1 39.17 -14.07 15.30
N SER A 2 39.77 -12.99 14.81
CA SER A 2 39.31 -11.66 15.14
C SER A 2 37.95 -11.43 14.50
N ASN A 3 36.98 -10.97 15.30
CA ASN A 3 35.61 -10.82 14.85
C ASN A 3 35.26 -9.33 14.76
N ILE A 4 34.64 -8.96 13.64
CA ILE A 4 33.92 -7.69 13.52
C ILE A 4 32.45 -7.90 13.87
N VAL A 5 31.79 -6.84 14.31
CA VAL A 5 30.37 -6.81 14.61
C VAL A 5 29.75 -5.66 13.82
N VAL A 6 28.69 -5.98 13.07
CA VAL A 6 27.79 -4.97 12.49
C VAL A 6 26.64 -4.78 13.47
N THR A 7 26.42 -3.55 13.89
CA THR A 7 25.28 -3.19 14.75
C THR A 7 24.36 -2.26 13.97
N ASN A 8 23.17 -2.76 13.64
CA ASN A 8 22.14 -1.94 13.03
C ASN A 8 21.72 -0.84 14.01
N LEU A 9 21.61 0.39 13.51
CA LEU A 9 21.09 1.53 14.26
C LEU A 9 19.57 1.70 14.10
N ILE A 10 19.00 1.03 13.12
CA ILE A 10 17.57 1.03 12.78
C ILE A 10 17.12 -0.43 12.55
N GLU A 11 15.85 -0.71 12.81
CA GLU A 11 15.29 -2.05 12.58
C GLU A 11 14.85 -2.23 11.12
N SER A 12 14.37 -1.16 10.52
CA SER A 12 14.00 -1.10 9.10
C SER A 12 14.45 0.20 8.44
N ILE A 13 14.55 0.17 7.11
CA ILE A 13 14.79 1.33 6.26
C ILE A 13 13.48 1.64 5.54
N ARG A 14 13.07 2.91 5.62
CA ARG A 14 11.94 3.42 4.85
C ARG A 14 12.37 3.66 3.40
N GLU A 15 11.45 3.54 2.46
CA GLU A 15 11.73 3.80 1.03
C GLU A 15 12.15 5.25 0.78
N ASP A 16 11.52 6.18 1.51
CA ASP A 16 11.80 7.60 1.47
C ASP A 16 13.04 7.99 2.31
N ALA A 17 13.86 7.03 2.73
CA ALA A 17 15.05 7.31 3.51
C ALA A 17 16.06 8.10 2.68
N ASN A 18 16.43 9.27 3.20
CA ASN A 18 17.41 10.14 2.55
C ASN A 18 18.79 9.47 2.42
N ILE A 19 19.43 9.68 1.26
CA ILE A 19 20.86 9.40 1.07
C ILE A 19 21.70 10.02 2.20
N GLY A 20 22.69 9.28 2.67
CA GLY A 20 23.53 9.63 3.82
C GLY A 20 22.93 9.19 5.17
N LYS A 21 21.77 8.53 5.18
CA LYS A 21 21.23 7.92 6.41
C LYS A 21 22.19 6.85 6.93
N GLU A 22 22.67 7.03 8.16
CA GLU A 22 23.46 6.00 8.86
C GLU A 22 22.53 4.87 9.30
N VAL A 23 22.81 3.66 8.83
CA VAL A 23 21.95 2.48 9.06
C VAL A 23 22.59 1.45 9.98
N ALA A 24 23.92 1.40 10.03
CA ALA A 24 24.66 0.51 10.91
C ALA A 24 26.05 1.05 11.23
N VAL A 25 26.65 0.52 12.30
CA VAL A 25 28.06 0.76 12.66
C VAL A 25 28.83 -0.54 12.73
N ILE A 26 30.11 -0.47 12.40
CA ILE A 26 31.04 -1.60 12.36
C ILE A 26 32.05 -1.43 13.49
N SER A 27 32.24 -2.48 14.28
CA SER A 27 33.21 -2.49 15.38
C SER A 27 34.05 -3.77 15.37
N VAL A 28 35.18 -3.75 16.07
CA VAL A 28 36.04 -4.92 16.29
C VAL A 28 35.88 -5.35 17.75
N ALA A 29 35.58 -6.63 17.97
CA ALA A 29 35.39 -7.17 19.31
C ALA A 29 36.72 -7.37 20.07
N ASP A 30 37.84 -7.49 19.36
CA ASP A 30 39.16 -7.79 19.91
C ASP A 30 39.86 -6.55 20.48
N ILE A 31 40.32 -6.64 21.73
CA ILE A 31 41.09 -5.57 22.39
C ILE A 31 42.45 -5.39 21.70
N GLY A 32 42.79 -4.15 21.35
CA GLY A 32 44.08 -3.79 20.74
C GLY A 32 44.18 -4.03 19.24
N VAL A 33 43.08 -4.47 18.59
CA VAL A 33 42.97 -4.61 17.14
C VAL A 33 42.10 -3.47 16.60
N SER A 34 42.55 -2.81 15.54
CA SER A 34 41.81 -1.73 14.88
C SER A 34 41.44 -2.11 13.45
N ILE A 35 40.40 -1.46 12.91
CA ILE A 35 40.05 -1.59 11.51
C ILE A 35 40.97 -0.70 10.67
N SER A 36 41.59 -1.29 9.65
CA SER A 36 42.46 -0.58 8.71
C SER A 36 41.72 -0.15 7.45
N SER A 37 40.83 -1.02 6.95
CA SER A 37 39.97 -0.75 5.79
C SER A 37 38.71 -1.60 5.83
N ILE A 38 37.66 -1.15 5.16
CA ILE A 38 36.38 -1.84 5.06
C ILE A 38 35.91 -1.84 3.62
N THR A 39 35.40 -2.96 3.15
CA THR A 39 34.56 -3.06 1.95
C THR A 39 33.16 -3.53 2.36
N ILE A 40 32.16 -3.15 1.58
CA ILE A 40 30.78 -3.58 1.77
C ILE A 40 30.26 -4.13 0.45
N GLU A 41 29.50 -5.21 0.56
CA GLU A 41 28.72 -5.80 -0.52
C GLU A 41 27.28 -5.87 -0.01
N SER A 42 26.37 -5.11 -0.62
CA SER A 42 24.94 -5.11 -0.28
C SER A 42 24.12 -5.96 -1.25
N PHE A 43 23.74 -7.18 -0.88
CA PHE A 43 22.88 -8.00 -1.72
C PHE A 43 21.42 -7.53 -1.57
N GLN A 44 20.91 -6.88 -2.62
CA GLN A 44 19.49 -6.92 -2.94
C GLN A 44 19.28 -8.08 -3.90
N HIS A 45 18.37 -8.99 -3.57
CA HIS A 45 17.92 -9.99 -4.52
C HIS A 45 16.88 -9.35 -5.43
N VAL A 46 17.09 -9.45 -6.74
CA VAL A 46 16.15 -9.07 -7.78
C VAL A 46 16.14 -10.20 -8.79
N ASP A 47 15.11 -11.03 -8.80
CA ASP A 47 14.91 -12.01 -9.88
C ASP A 47 14.10 -11.39 -11.01
N TYR A 48 14.51 -11.65 -12.25
CA TYR A 48 13.71 -11.37 -13.45
C TYR A 48 13.49 -12.66 -14.25
N GLY A 49 12.27 -12.80 -14.78
CA GLY A 49 11.74 -13.98 -15.47
C GLY A 49 12.61 -14.53 -16.59
N GLY A 50 13.45 -15.52 -16.25
CA GLY A 50 14.01 -16.46 -17.22
C GLY A 50 15.45 -16.21 -17.67
N ILE A 51 16.28 -15.54 -16.87
CA ILE A 51 17.74 -15.66 -16.99
C ILE A 51 18.27 -16.28 -15.70
N THR A 52 18.87 -17.45 -15.81
CA THR A 52 19.56 -18.14 -14.71
C THR A 52 20.84 -17.39 -14.36
N GLY A 53 20.81 -16.49 -13.37
CA GLY A 53 22.03 -15.84 -12.88
C GLY A 53 21.81 -14.95 -11.65
N TRP A 54 22.75 -15.03 -10.71
CA TRP A 54 22.90 -14.09 -9.58
C TRP A 54 23.50 -12.80 -10.13
N GLU A 55 22.70 -11.75 -10.37
CA GLU A 55 23.23 -10.43 -10.72
C GLU A 55 23.40 -9.55 -9.48
N ASP A 56 24.65 -9.17 -9.28
CA ASP A 56 25.19 -8.36 -8.20
C ASP A 56 25.01 -6.86 -8.53
N TYR A 57 24.10 -6.17 -7.83
CA TYR A 57 24.07 -4.69 -7.76
C TYR A 57 24.75 -4.17 -6.47
N ALA A 58 25.52 -5.01 -5.79
CA ALA A 58 25.92 -4.91 -4.38
C ALA A 58 26.99 -3.87 -4.05
N GLY A 59 27.25 -2.90 -4.92
CA GLY A 59 28.04 -1.70 -4.64
C GLY A 59 27.22 -0.41 -4.52
N ASP A 60 25.91 -0.45 -4.76
CA ASP A 60 25.14 0.77 -5.06
C ASP A 60 24.27 1.29 -3.93
N LEU A 61 23.78 0.44 -3.02
CA LEU A 61 22.86 0.89 -1.98
C LEU A 61 23.55 1.46 -0.74
N PHE A 62 24.63 0.82 -0.28
CA PHE A 62 25.34 1.26 0.92
C PHE A 62 26.78 1.65 0.60
N GLU A 63 27.26 2.66 1.32
CA GLU A 63 28.68 2.99 1.39
C GLU A 63 29.19 2.91 2.83
N VAL A 64 30.50 2.76 2.97
CA VAL A 64 31.16 2.82 4.28
C VAL A 64 31.99 4.08 4.39
N VAL A 65 31.68 4.92 5.37
CA VAL A 65 32.47 6.11 5.72
C VAL A 65 33.02 5.93 7.13
N GLY A 66 34.32 5.65 7.22
CA GLY A 66 34.96 5.28 8.48
C GLY A 66 34.46 3.91 8.97
N THR A 67 33.72 3.90 10.07
CA THR A 67 33.09 2.68 10.62
C THR A 67 31.57 2.67 10.46
N LYS A 68 31.02 3.61 9.69
CA LYS A 68 29.58 3.78 9.50
C LYS A 68 29.16 3.20 8.17
N VAL A 69 28.02 2.52 8.16
CA VAL A 69 27.32 2.12 6.94
C VAL A 69 26.24 3.16 6.69
N LEU A 70 26.29 3.81 5.53
CA LEU A 70 25.32 4.83 5.12
C LEU A 70 24.61 4.40 3.84
N LEU A 71 23.35 4.84 3.71
CA LEU A 71 22.62 4.76 2.47
C LEU A 71 23.27 5.68 1.42
N LYS A 72 23.58 5.14 0.24
CA LYS A 72 24.32 5.81 -0.85
C LYS A 72 23.40 6.16 -2.03
N ALA A 73 22.29 5.45 -2.18
CA ALA A 73 21.31 5.65 -3.24
C ALA A 73 19.89 5.55 -2.67
N ASP A 74 18.92 6.11 -3.39
CA ASP A 74 17.51 5.98 -3.05
C ASP A 74 17.07 4.50 -3.09
N LEU A 75 16.11 4.17 -2.23
CA LEU A 75 15.50 2.85 -2.17
C LEU A 75 14.29 2.82 -3.11
N ASP A 76 14.45 2.21 -4.27
CA ASP A 76 13.36 1.94 -5.21
C ASP A 76 13.08 0.43 -5.22
N TYR A 77 12.32 -0.05 -4.23
CA TYR A 77 11.91 -1.46 -4.17
C TYR A 77 10.69 -1.76 -5.06
N GLU A 78 9.97 -0.70 -5.47
CA GLU A 78 8.79 -0.72 -6.36
C GLU A 78 9.12 -1.30 -7.75
N LYS A 79 10.39 -1.26 -8.15
CA LYS A 79 10.85 -1.79 -9.45
C LYS A 79 10.78 -3.32 -9.58
N TYR A 80 10.56 -4.09 -8.50
CA TYR A 80 10.75 -5.56 -8.48
C TYR A 80 9.58 -6.35 -7.84
N TRP A 81 8.41 -6.01 -8.37
CA TRP A 81 7.00 -6.38 -8.17
C TRP A 81 6.55 -7.80 -7.70
N ASP A 82 7.23 -8.91 -7.99
CA ASP A 82 6.58 -10.25 -7.89
C ASP A 82 6.83 -11.04 -6.57
N HIS A 83 7.33 -10.41 -5.50
CA HIS A 83 7.94 -11.16 -4.40
C HIS A 83 7.73 -10.57 -2.98
N PRO A 84 6.62 -10.91 -2.31
CA PRO A 84 6.33 -10.52 -0.91
C PRO A 84 7.34 -11.03 0.13
N GLU A 85 8.27 -11.91 -0.26
CA GLU A 85 9.42 -12.37 0.53
C GLU A 85 10.56 -11.35 0.68
N TYR A 86 10.57 -10.24 -0.07
CA TYR A 86 11.70 -9.29 -0.10
C TYR A 86 11.50 -8.07 0.81
N GLN A 87 11.19 -8.34 2.07
CA GLN A 87 11.02 -7.33 3.12
C GLN A 87 12.34 -6.94 3.80
N SER A 88 13.50 -7.24 3.21
CA SER A 88 14.78 -6.88 3.83
C SER A 88 15.91 -6.72 2.82
N VAL A 89 16.84 -5.82 3.15
CA VAL A 89 18.12 -5.65 2.46
C VAL A 89 19.23 -6.26 3.28
N ASN A 90 20.05 -7.10 2.64
CA ASN A 90 21.16 -7.78 3.28
C ASN A 90 22.47 -7.14 2.86
N PHE A 91 23.41 -6.98 3.78
CA PHE A 91 24.75 -6.51 3.44
C PHE A 91 25.81 -7.26 4.23
N THR A 92 26.93 -7.49 3.58
CA THR A 92 28.12 -8.13 4.13
C THR A 92 29.25 -7.13 4.13
N VAL A 93 29.87 -6.98 5.29
CA VAL A 93 31.04 -6.14 5.50
C VAL A 93 32.26 -7.02 5.60
N THR A 94 33.31 -6.69 4.85
CA THR A 94 34.64 -7.30 4.98
C THR A 94 35.63 -6.25 5.48
N ALA A 95 36.27 -6.50 6.61
CA ALA A 95 37.26 -5.59 7.19
C ALA A 95 38.66 -6.22 7.21
N THR A 96 39.66 -5.43 6.84
CA THR A 96 41.08 -5.75 7.10
C THR A 96 41.48 -5.13 8.43
N LEU A 97 42.04 -5.96 9.30
CA LEU A 97 42.41 -5.57 10.67
C LEU A 97 43.90 -5.23 10.78
N SER A 98 44.28 -4.49 11.81
CA SER A 98 45.67 -4.05 12.03
C SER A 98 46.67 -5.19 12.25
N ASN A 99 46.19 -6.39 12.58
CA ASN A 99 46.99 -7.60 12.71
C ASN A 99 47.19 -8.34 11.36
N GLY A 100 46.71 -7.78 10.24
CA GLY A 100 46.81 -8.36 8.91
C GLY A 100 45.77 -9.42 8.57
N THR A 101 44.84 -9.74 9.50
CA THR A 101 43.73 -10.66 9.23
C THR A 101 42.54 -9.94 8.62
N THR A 102 41.70 -10.69 7.91
CA THR A 102 40.38 -10.22 7.43
C THR A 102 39.27 -10.87 8.26
N ALA A 103 38.19 -10.12 8.46
CA ALA A 103 36.99 -10.58 9.14
C ALA A 103 35.75 -10.12 8.38
N THR A 104 34.71 -10.96 8.37
CA THR A 104 33.43 -10.68 7.73
C THR A 104 32.29 -10.69 8.73
N ALA A 105 31.29 -9.85 8.49
CA ALA A 105 30.02 -9.87 9.21
C ALA A 105 28.89 -9.43 8.28
N SER A 106 27.77 -10.13 8.35
CA SER A 106 26.57 -9.80 7.59
C SER A 106 25.50 -9.25 8.52
N SER A 107 24.66 -8.38 7.97
CA SER A 107 23.46 -7.88 8.63
C SER A 107 22.32 -7.77 7.64
N SER A 108 21.11 -7.67 8.18
CA SER A 108 19.88 -7.52 7.43
C SER A 108 19.08 -6.37 8.04
N LEU A 109 18.46 -5.55 7.20
CA LEU A 109 17.56 -4.48 7.62
C LEU A 109 16.23 -4.71 6.92
N ALA A 110 15.12 -4.65 7.67
CA ALA A 110 13.82 -4.75 7.05
C ALA A 110 13.55 -3.54 6.14
N LEU A 111 12.67 -3.67 5.16
CA LEU A 111 12.14 -2.56 4.38
C LEU A 111 10.77 -2.16 4.92
N THR A 112 10.47 -0.87 4.89
CA THR A 112 9.18 -0.34 5.30
C THR A 112 8.68 0.63 4.26
N ASP A 113 7.62 0.21 3.58
CA ASP A 113 6.77 1.02 2.72
C ASP A 113 6.12 2.17 3.52
N VAL A 114 5.97 3.32 2.89
CA VAL A 114 5.47 4.60 3.37
C VAL A 114 4.27 4.95 2.53
N ILE A 115 3.20 5.42 3.18
CA ILE A 115 2.04 5.85 2.41
C ILE A 115 2.31 7.20 1.73
N GLU A 116 2.32 7.22 0.39
CA GLU A 116 2.35 8.45 -0.40
C GLU A 116 0.97 9.12 -0.39
N GLU A 117 0.92 10.42 -0.05
CA GLU A 117 -0.34 11.17 -0.13
C GLU A 117 -0.41 11.95 -1.44
N ILE A 118 -1.31 11.51 -2.32
CA ILE A 118 -1.57 12.13 -3.63
C ILE A 118 -2.87 12.93 -3.54
N ARG A 119 -2.84 14.19 -3.99
CA ARG A 119 -3.99 15.09 -3.93
C ARG A 119 -4.27 15.72 -5.29
N GLY A 120 -5.47 15.50 -5.80
CA GLY A 120 -6.05 16.26 -6.89
C GLY A 120 -6.63 17.59 -6.43
N THR A 121 -7.48 18.18 -7.26
CA THR A 121 -8.05 19.50 -7.07
C THR A 121 -9.58 19.48 -7.09
N GLY A 122 -10.22 20.56 -7.52
CA GLY A 122 -11.66 20.64 -7.69
C GLY A 122 -12.09 20.56 -9.16
N LYS A 123 -11.26 19.93 -10.00
CA LYS A 123 -11.49 19.78 -11.44
C LYS A 123 -11.44 18.29 -11.78
N SER A 124 -12.11 17.92 -12.87
CA SER A 124 -11.91 16.61 -13.50
C SER A 124 -10.46 16.40 -13.89
N GLU A 125 -9.83 15.39 -13.31
CA GLU A 125 -8.42 15.06 -13.46
C GLU A 125 -8.23 13.57 -13.78
N THR A 126 -7.08 13.26 -14.36
CA THR A 126 -6.55 11.90 -14.37
C THR A 126 -5.45 11.87 -13.33
N ILE A 127 -5.63 11.04 -12.30
CA ILE A 127 -4.72 10.92 -11.17
C ILE A 127 -4.13 9.52 -11.21
N ALA A 128 -2.82 9.46 -11.00
CA ALA A 128 -2.01 8.26 -11.08
C ALA A 128 -1.26 8.12 -9.76
N GLY A 129 -1.44 6.97 -9.13
CA GLY A 129 -0.67 6.46 -7.99
C GLY A 129 0.74 6.06 -8.38
N THR A 130 1.36 5.26 -7.52
CA THR A 130 2.73 4.79 -7.59
C THR A 130 2.77 3.25 -7.59
N GLY A 131 3.95 2.66 -7.39
CA GLY A 131 4.09 1.22 -7.16
C GLY A 131 3.88 0.80 -5.70
N ALA A 132 3.64 1.78 -4.81
CA ALA A 132 3.60 1.66 -3.37
C ALA A 132 2.21 1.98 -2.82
N LYS A 133 2.00 1.83 -1.50
CA LYS A 133 0.72 2.10 -0.87
C LYS A 133 0.36 3.58 -0.94
N ASP A 134 -0.60 3.94 -1.77
CA ASP A 134 -1.03 5.31 -1.88
C ASP A 134 -2.22 5.65 -1.00
N LYS A 135 -2.28 6.90 -0.58
CA LYS A 135 -3.50 7.57 -0.13
C LYS A 135 -3.86 8.64 -1.14
N ILE A 136 -4.81 8.30 -2.01
CA ILE A 136 -5.25 9.17 -3.10
C ILE A 136 -6.51 9.92 -2.69
N ILE A 137 -6.45 11.25 -2.78
CA ILE A 137 -7.58 12.16 -2.57
C ILE A 137 -7.81 12.93 -3.86
N ALA A 138 -8.74 12.49 -4.69
CA ALA A 138 -8.95 13.08 -6.02
C ALA A 138 -9.60 14.46 -5.93
N GLY A 139 -10.65 14.59 -5.12
CA GLY A 139 -11.17 15.88 -4.68
C GLY A 139 -12.57 16.13 -5.21
N ALA A 140 -12.74 17.08 -6.13
CA ALA A 140 -14.02 17.30 -6.76
C ALA A 140 -13.87 17.38 -8.28
N GLY A 141 -14.96 17.13 -9.00
CA GLY A 141 -14.92 16.93 -10.45
C GLY A 141 -15.04 15.45 -10.77
N ASN A 142 -15.25 15.13 -12.05
CA ASN A 142 -15.32 13.74 -12.49
C ASN A 142 -13.91 13.25 -12.77
N ASP A 143 -13.34 12.48 -11.84
CA ASP A 143 -11.95 12.07 -11.86
C ASP A 143 -11.77 10.66 -12.41
N LYS A 144 -10.58 10.41 -12.96
CA LYS A 144 -10.11 9.06 -13.29
C LYS A 144 -8.89 8.76 -12.43
N VAL A 145 -9.06 7.89 -11.46
CA VAL A 145 -8.03 7.59 -10.45
C VAL A 145 -7.48 6.19 -10.69
N PHE A 146 -6.17 6.07 -10.77
CA PHE A 146 -5.47 4.79 -10.80
C PHE A 146 -4.61 4.69 -9.55
N GLY A 147 -4.87 3.72 -8.67
CA GLY A 147 -3.98 3.36 -7.56
C GLY A 147 -2.72 2.65 -8.06
N TYR A 148 -2.91 1.77 -9.04
CA TYR A 148 -1.94 0.87 -9.63
C TYR A 148 -1.63 -0.31 -8.73
N GLN A 149 -0.84 -0.13 -7.68
CA GLN A 149 -0.02 -1.19 -7.13
C GLN A 149 0.21 -0.91 -5.67
N GLY A 150 -0.01 -1.90 -4.81
CA GLY A 150 0.02 -1.68 -3.36
C GLY A 150 -1.39 -1.70 -2.78
N ASP A 151 -1.49 -1.66 -1.45
CA ASP A 151 -2.78 -1.60 -0.77
C ASP A 151 -3.22 -0.13 -0.63
N ASP A 152 -3.97 0.37 -1.60
CA ASP A 152 -4.29 1.78 -1.72
C ASP A 152 -5.52 2.21 -0.92
N VAL A 153 -5.56 3.48 -0.53
CA VAL A 153 -6.77 4.13 -0.01
C VAL A 153 -7.18 5.22 -0.98
N ILE A 154 -8.24 4.96 -1.74
CA ILE A 154 -8.75 5.85 -2.78
C ILE A 154 -10.01 6.57 -2.28
N TYR A 155 -9.93 7.90 -2.26
CA TYR A 155 -11.06 8.79 -2.02
C TYR A 155 -11.31 9.65 -3.26
N GLY A 156 -12.32 9.27 -4.07
CA GLY A 156 -12.75 10.01 -5.26
C GLY A 156 -13.24 11.41 -4.91
N GLY A 157 -14.20 11.49 -3.99
CA GLY A 157 -14.73 12.75 -3.50
C GLY A 157 -16.01 13.13 -4.24
N ASN A 158 -16.21 14.41 -4.56
CA ASN A 158 -17.47 14.81 -5.21
C ASN A 158 -17.34 14.74 -6.72
N GLY A 159 -18.09 13.88 -7.38
CA GLY A 159 -17.96 13.74 -8.82
C GLY A 159 -18.74 12.56 -9.35
N GLN A 160 -18.50 12.24 -10.61
CA GLN A 160 -18.71 10.89 -11.10
C GLN A 160 -17.35 10.34 -11.42
N ASP A 161 -16.78 9.61 -10.47
CA ASP A 161 -15.39 9.19 -10.53
C ASP A 161 -15.27 7.78 -11.10
N LYS A 162 -14.16 7.52 -11.78
CA LYS A 162 -13.74 6.19 -12.21
C LYS A 162 -12.53 5.79 -11.42
N LEU A 163 -12.71 4.83 -10.54
CA LEU A 163 -11.70 4.40 -9.58
C LEU A 163 -11.16 3.04 -10.02
N TYR A 164 -9.85 2.97 -10.18
CA TYR A 164 -9.10 1.75 -10.43
C TYR A 164 -8.20 1.55 -9.21
N GLY A 165 -8.44 0.51 -8.43
CA GLY A 165 -7.57 0.14 -7.31
C GLY A 165 -6.23 -0.33 -7.87
N GLY A 166 -6.30 -1.44 -8.59
CA GLY A 166 -5.17 -2.04 -9.28
C GLY A 166 -4.81 -3.37 -8.63
N GLU A 167 -3.53 -3.64 -8.47
CA GLU A 167 -3.04 -4.83 -7.79
C GLU A 167 -2.79 -4.54 -6.32
N GLY A 168 -3.44 -5.27 -5.42
CA GLY A 168 -3.32 -5.07 -3.99
C GLY A 168 -4.67 -5.25 -3.30
N SER A 169 -4.75 -4.97 -2.00
CA SER A 169 -6.01 -4.93 -1.27
C SER A 169 -6.43 -3.48 -1.08
N ASP A 170 -7.29 -2.98 -1.97
CA ASP A 170 -7.60 -1.55 -2.03
C ASP A 170 -8.83 -1.16 -1.22
N THR A 171 -8.83 0.07 -0.70
CA THR A 171 -9.93 0.65 0.06
C THR A 171 -10.52 1.83 -0.68
N PHE A 172 -11.76 1.68 -1.14
CA PHE A 172 -12.56 2.77 -1.73
C PHE A 172 -13.38 3.45 -0.63
N LEU A 173 -12.98 4.67 -0.26
CA LEU A 173 -13.55 5.40 0.88
C LEU A 173 -14.65 6.37 0.44
N TYR A 174 -15.81 6.29 1.10
CA TYR A 174 -16.89 7.27 0.96
C TYR A 174 -17.21 7.90 2.32
N LYS A 175 -17.26 9.23 2.34
CA LYS A 175 -17.53 10.06 3.53
C LYS A 175 -18.90 10.71 3.50
N SER A 176 -19.56 10.74 2.34
CA SER A 176 -20.91 11.26 2.21
C SER A 176 -21.69 10.57 1.09
N VAL A 177 -22.99 10.39 1.30
CA VAL A 177 -23.92 9.93 0.26
C VAL A 177 -23.98 10.84 -0.98
N LYS A 178 -23.48 12.07 -0.87
CA LYS A 178 -23.43 13.03 -2.00
C LYS A 178 -22.26 12.79 -2.95
N GLU A 179 -21.25 12.06 -2.49
CA GLU A 179 -20.06 11.76 -3.28
C GLU A 179 -20.40 10.78 -4.41
N SER A 180 -21.36 9.88 -4.17
CA SER A 180 -21.85 8.92 -5.17
C SER A 180 -23.37 8.85 -5.18
N ALA A 181 -24.01 9.87 -5.76
CA ALA A 181 -25.47 10.02 -5.74
C ALA A 181 -26.16 9.17 -6.81
N ILE A 182 -27.46 8.88 -6.64
CA ILE A 182 -28.25 8.15 -7.64
C ILE A 182 -28.19 8.84 -9.01
N GLY A 183 -27.72 8.12 -10.03
CA GLY A 183 -27.54 8.64 -11.40
C GLY A 183 -26.35 9.58 -11.60
N ALA A 184 -25.59 9.84 -10.53
CA ALA A 184 -24.30 10.53 -10.52
C ALA A 184 -23.35 9.78 -9.58
N HIS A 185 -23.22 8.48 -9.79
CA HIS A 185 -22.44 7.57 -8.98
C HIS A 185 -20.99 7.49 -9.47
N ASP A 186 -20.14 7.02 -8.57
CA ASP A 186 -18.80 6.55 -8.86
C ASP A 186 -18.84 5.10 -9.38
N LEU A 187 -17.83 4.77 -10.18
CA LEU A 187 -17.63 3.48 -10.80
C LEU A 187 -16.26 2.93 -10.41
N ILE A 188 -16.24 1.83 -9.66
CA ILE A 188 -15.04 1.03 -9.40
C ILE A 188 -14.87 0.05 -10.55
N MET A 189 -13.72 0.11 -11.20
CA MET A 189 -13.54 -0.42 -12.55
C MET A 189 -12.87 -1.80 -12.59
N ASP A 190 -12.22 -2.21 -11.51
CA ASP A 190 -11.37 -3.40 -11.44
C ASP A 190 -11.53 -4.16 -10.11
N TRP A 191 -12.72 -4.08 -9.51
CA TRP A 191 -13.05 -4.73 -8.24
C TRP A 191 -12.49 -6.15 -8.13
N ASP A 192 -11.63 -6.38 -7.14
CA ASP A 192 -11.03 -7.67 -6.84
C ASP A 192 -11.52 -8.26 -5.50
N HIS A 193 -11.94 -9.52 -5.57
CA HIS A 193 -12.27 -10.33 -4.41
C HIS A 193 -11.82 -11.76 -4.67
N GLU A 194 -10.60 -12.09 -4.24
CA GLU A 194 -10.07 -13.46 -4.19
C GLU A 194 -10.57 -14.18 -2.91
N PRO A 195 -11.50 -15.17 -3.00
CA PRO A 195 -12.10 -15.78 -1.80
C PRO A 195 -11.13 -16.63 -0.95
N ASN A 196 -9.87 -16.76 -1.36
CA ASN A 196 -8.88 -17.65 -0.75
C ASN A 196 -7.52 -16.98 -0.42
N GLY A 197 -7.49 -15.65 -0.26
CA GLY A 197 -6.40 -14.97 0.44
C GLY A 197 -5.24 -14.44 -0.42
N GLY A 198 -5.52 -13.97 -1.64
CA GLY A 198 -4.56 -13.19 -2.44
C GLY A 198 -4.68 -11.70 -2.13
N THR A 199 -5.69 -11.06 -2.73
CA THR A 199 -5.96 -9.62 -2.73
C THR A 199 -7.45 -9.38 -2.51
N ARG A 200 -7.81 -8.31 -1.79
CA ARG A 200 -9.21 -8.07 -1.43
C ARG A 200 -9.54 -6.61 -1.27
N ASP A 201 -10.35 -6.12 -2.21
CA ASP A 201 -10.89 -4.79 -2.15
C ASP A 201 -12.00 -4.67 -1.10
N VAL A 202 -12.10 -3.47 -0.56
CA VAL A 202 -13.11 -3.09 0.42
C VAL A 202 -13.68 -1.71 0.13
N ILE A 203 -14.97 -1.56 0.41
CA ILE A 203 -15.64 -0.25 0.39
C ILE A 203 -15.80 0.21 1.83
N ASP A 204 -15.19 1.35 2.17
CA ASP A 204 -15.28 1.93 3.51
C ASP A 204 -16.40 2.97 3.56
N LEU A 205 -17.45 2.66 4.31
CA LEU A 205 -18.62 3.51 4.52
C LEU A 205 -18.74 4.01 5.96
N ARG A 206 -17.76 3.73 6.84
CA ARG A 206 -17.83 4.07 8.28
C ARG A 206 -17.95 5.56 8.55
N ALA A 207 -17.57 6.40 7.59
CA ALA A 207 -17.69 7.84 7.69
C ALA A 207 -19.11 8.36 7.38
N ILE A 208 -20.01 7.51 6.88
CA ILE A 208 -21.42 7.85 6.63
C ILE A 208 -22.26 7.33 7.79
N ASP A 209 -22.89 8.24 8.53
CA ASP A 209 -23.89 7.86 9.51
C ASP A 209 -25.15 7.32 8.81
N ALA A 210 -25.35 6.00 8.90
CA ALA A 210 -26.48 5.32 8.28
C ALA A 210 -27.82 5.69 8.94
N ARG A 211 -27.81 6.28 10.16
CA ARG A 211 -29.03 6.58 10.93
C ARG A 211 -28.92 7.84 11.80
N SER A 212 -29.14 8.99 11.17
CA SER A 212 -29.24 10.30 11.86
C SER A 212 -30.34 10.44 12.93
N ASP A 213 -31.20 9.44 13.15
CA ASP A 213 -32.19 9.42 14.23
C ASP A 213 -31.65 8.91 15.57
N TYR A 214 -30.39 8.47 15.61
CA TYR A 214 -29.66 8.09 16.82
C TYR A 214 -28.46 9.02 17.02
N PHE A 215 -27.84 8.96 18.21
CA PHE A 215 -26.66 9.76 18.52
C PHE A 215 -25.38 8.97 18.19
N GLY A 216 -24.42 9.64 17.55
CA GLY A 216 -23.17 9.04 17.08
C GLY A 216 -23.31 8.48 15.68
N ASP A 217 -22.27 7.84 15.17
CA ASP A 217 -22.28 7.24 13.82
C ASP A 217 -22.84 5.82 13.87
N GLN A 218 -23.85 5.52 13.07
CA GLN A 218 -24.46 4.19 13.01
C GLN A 218 -24.00 3.43 11.76
N PRO A 219 -23.65 2.14 11.91
CA PRO A 219 -23.25 1.33 10.78
C PRO A 219 -24.44 0.97 9.90
N PHE A 220 -24.19 0.71 8.62
CA PHE A 220 -25.20 0.13 7.76
C PHE A 220 -25.53 -1.32 8.15
N LYS A 221 -26.79 -1.69 7.95
CA LYS A 221 -27.26 -3.07 8.03
C LYS A 221 -27.18 -3.70 6.63
N TRP A 222 -26.23 -4.62 6.46
CA TRP A 222 -26.10 -5.41 5.23
C TRP A 222 -27.28 -6.37 5.03
N LEU A 223 -27.90 -6.30 3.85
CA LEU A 223 -29.01 -7.16 3.43
C LEU A 223 -28.61 -8.19 2.37
N GLY A 224 -27.43 -8.05 1.75
CA GLY A 224 -27.06 -8.82 0.57
C GLY A 224 -27.92 -8.47 -0.64
N ILE A 225 -28.40 -9.48 -1.36
CA ILE A 225 -29.25 -9.30 -2.56
C ILE A 225 -30.73 -9.00 -2.23
N LYS A 226 -31.09 -8.93 -0.95
CA LYS A 226 -32.47 -8.66 -0.54
C LYS A 226 -32.78 -7.18 -0.71
N GLY A 227 -33.99 -6.87 -1.20
CA GLY A 227 -34.47 -5.49 -1.26
C GLY A 227 -34.70 -4.89 0.13
N PHE A 228 -34.74 -3.56 0.19
CA PHE A 228 -34.97 -2.80 1.43
C PHE A 228 -36.24 -3.23 2.16
N ASP A 229 -36.13 -3.45 3.46
CA ASP A 229 -37.23 -3.87 4.33
C ASP A 229 -38.04 -2.69 4.88
N GLY A 230 -37.54 -1.45 4.67
CA GLY A 230 -38.15 -0.20 5.11
C GLY A 230 -37.64 0.28 6.47
N LYS A 231 -36.48 -0.24 6.89
CA LYS A 231 -35.71 0.31 8.00
C LYS A 231 -34.68 1.28 7.45
N LYS A 232 -34.29 2.21 8.31
CA LYS A 232 -33.19 3.13 8.05
C LYS A 232 -31.84 2.44 8.12
N GLY A 233 -30.89 2.94 7.35
CA GLY A 233 -29.50 2.50 7.34
C GLY A 233 -29.33 1.10 6.76
N GLU A 234 -30.06 0.77 5.70
CA GLU A 234 -29.96 -0.52 5.03
C GLU A 234 -29.05 -0.43 3.80
N LEU A 235 -28.25 -1.47 3.57
CA LEU A 235 -27.36 -1.59 2.43
C LEU A 235 -27.63 -2.90 1.69
N ASN A 236 -27.80 -2.85 0.38
CA ASN A 236 -27.97 -4.02 -0.48
C ASN A 236 -27.15 -3.89 -1.76
N TYR A 237 -27.13 -4.96 -2.55
CA TYR A 237 -26.59 -4.91 -3.90
C TYR A 237 -27.49 -5.66 -4.90
N LYS A 238 -27.38 -5.32 -6.19
CA LYS A 238 -28.11 -5.94 -7.29
C LYS A 238 -27.24 -6.02 -8.54
N TYR A 239 -27.57 -6.98 -9.41
CA TYR A 239 -27.09 -6.98 -10.79
C TYR A 239 -28.10 -6.22 -11.63
N GLU A 240 -27.68 -5.10 -12.22
CA GLU A 240 -28.53 -4.30 -13.10
C GLU A 240 -28.39 -4.76 -14.57
N LYS A 241 -29.13 -4.10 -15.46
CA LYS A 241 -29.27 -4.52 -16.87
C LYS A 241 -28.09 -4.14 -17.75
N ASP A 242 -27.31 -3.15 -17.32
CA ASP A 242 -25.99 -2.78 -17.86
C ASP A 242 -24.99 -3.94 -17.76
N GLY A 243 -25.20 -4.85 -16.81
CA GLY A 243 -24.29 -5.97 -16.56
C GLY A 243 -23.40 -5.75 -15.35
N ASP A 244 -23.56 -4.62 -14.66
CA ASP A 244 -22.73 -4.18 -13.55
C ASP A 244 -23.37 -4.54 -12.20
N THR A 245 -22.59 -4.39 -11.15
CA THR A 245 -23.01 -4.64 -9.77
C THR A 245 -23.25 -3.31 -9.08
N HIS A 246 -24.50 -3.07 -8.71
CA HIS A 246 -24.91 -1.82 -8.10
C HIS A 246 -25.16 -2.04 -6.61
N ILE A 247 -24.47 -1.27 -5.78
CA ILE A 247 -24.62 -1.25 -4.33
C ILE A 247 -25.46 -0.03 -3.98
N TYR A 248 -26.50 -0.22 -3.16
CA TYR A 248 -27.43 0.83 -2.79
C TYR A 248 -27.59 0.93 -1.29
N GLY A 249 -27.65 2.14 -0.77
CA GLY A 249 -28.04 2.40 0.62
C GLY A 249 -29.35 3.18 0.75
N ASP A 250 -30.18 2.81 1.72
CA ASP A 250 -31.40 3.50 2.15
C ASP A 250 -31.20 3.96 3.60
N LEU A 251 -30.91 5.24 3.79
CA LEU A 251 -30.67 5.87 5.09
C LEU A 251 -31.98 6.28 5.75
N ASN A 252 -33.02 6.59 4.96
CA ASN A 252 -34.23 7.23 5.46
C ASN A 252 -35.40 6.25 5.70
N GLY A 253 -35.30 5.01 5.19
CA GLY A 253 -36.24 3.91 5.36
C GLY A 253 -37.45 3.93 4.43
N ASP A 254 -37.44 4.75 3.38
CA ASP A 254 -38.55 4.87 2.41
C ASP A 254 -38.53 3.80 1.31
N LYS A 255 -37.58 2.86 1.38
CA LYS A 255 -37.33 1.79 0.40
C LYS A 255 -36.81 2.28 -0.94
N LYS A 256 -36.28 3.50 -1.01
CA LYS A 256 -35.55 4.01 -2.16
C LYS A 256 -34.10 4.21 -1.77
N ALA A 257 -33.23 4.02 -2.76
CA ALA A 257 -31.83 4.27 -2.55
C ALA A 257 -31.58 5.78 -2.42
N ASP A 258 -30.78 6.16 -1.44
CA ASP A 258 -30.28 7.52 -1.20
C ASP A 258 -28.91 7.75 -1.86
N PHE A 259 -28.15 6.67 -2.10
CA PHE A 259 -26.87 6.68 -2.83
C PHE A 259 -26.65 5.34 -3.54
N GLU A 260 -25.71 5.33 -4.47
CA GLU A 260 -25.36 4.17 -5.29
C GLU A 260 -23.85 4.14 -5.54
N ILE A 261 -23.22 2.97 -5.47
CA ILE A 261 -21.84 2.73 -5.91
C ILE A 261 -21.89 1.59 -6.93
N VAL A 262 -21.20 1.75 -8.06
CA VAL A 262 -21.23 0.76 -9.14
C VAL A 262 -19.87 0.09 -9.26
N LEU A 263 -19.88 -1.23 -9.46
CA LEU A 263 -18.70 -2.02 -9.80
C LEU A 263 -18.86 -2.51 -11.24
N ASP A 264 -17.86 -2.29 -12.08
CA ASP A 264 -17.84 -2.80 -13.46
C ASP A 264 -17.92 -4.33 -13.45
N GLY A 265 -18.93 -4.88 -14.11
CA GLY A 265 -19.18 -6.32 -14.19
C GLY A 265 -19.95 -6.92 -13.02
N LYS A 266 -20.11 -8.26 -13.07
CA LYS A 266 -20.94 -9.02 -12.13
C LYS A 266 -20.14 -9.62 -10.99
N HIS A 267 -20.22 -8.99 -9.83
CA HIS A 267 -19.52 -9.34 -8.60
C HIS A 267 -20.50 -9.78 -7.53
N LYS A 268 -20.22 -10.95 -6.94
CA LYS A 268 -20.99 -11.39 -5.79
C LYS A 268 -20.44 -10.72 -4.55
N MET A 269 -21.27 -9.91 -3.90
CA MET A 269 -20.90 -9.16 -2.70
C MET A 269 -21.21 -9.91 -1.40
N TYR A 270 -20.40 -9.66 -0.38
CA TYR A 270 -20.44 -10.22 0.95
C TYR A 270 -20.40 -9.12 2.01
N ALA A 271 -20.72 -9.48 3.27
CA ALA A 271 -20.80 -8.49 4.34
C ALA A 271 -19.43 -7.90 4.69
N ASP A 272 -18.38 -8.69 4.56
CA ASP A 272 -17.00 -8.31 4.82
C ASP A 272 -16.42 -7.43 3.72
N ASP A 273 -17.06 -7.29 2.54
CA ASP A 273 -16.59 -6.39 1.44
C ASP A 273 -16.74 -4.92 1.82
N PHE A 274 -17.32 -4.67 3.00
CA PHE A 274 -17.62 -3.35 3.50
C PHE A 274 -17.07 -3.17 4.90
N PHE A 275 -16.45 -2.01 5.13
CA PHE A 275 -16.31 -1.48 6.47
C PHE A 275 -17.55 -0.63 6.76
N LEU A 276 -18.39 -1.12 7.70
CA LEU A 276 -19.67 -0.53 8.08
C LEU A 276 -19.65 0.00 9.51
#